data_AF-A0A943MMM2-F1
#
_entry.id   AF-A0A943MMM2-F1
#
_cell.length_a   1.000
_cell.length_b   1.000
_cell.length_c   1.000
_cell.angle_alpha   90.00
_cell.angle_beta   90.00
_cell.angle_gamma   90.00
#
_symmetry.space_group_name_H-M   'P 1'
#
loop_
_entity.id
_entity.type
_entity.pdbx_description
1 polymer ?
#
loop_
_entity_poly.entity_id
_entity_poly.type
_entity_poly.pdbx_seq_one_letter_code
_entity_poly.pdbx_strand_id
1 'polypeptide(L)'
;MSMKLSHCPICGRRYPLNQHLIVRRGAGKMFDDSGREIEKPTVTLCGFGNNLQDADGREYCHGLAHHNRLHFRWVEADPIACAGHWEYIKLDEPASYLVALKMDGWRRL
;
A
#
# COMPACT_ATOMS: atom_id res chain seq x y z
N MET A 1 -6.21 -8.08 3.05
CA MET A 1 -5.25 -9.20 3.14
C MET A 1 -3.81 -8.69 3.20
N SER A 2 -2.91 -9.26 4.01
CA SER A 2 -1.49 -8.84 4.05
C SER A 2 -0.65 -9.53 2.96
N MET A 3 0.41 -8.88 2.48
CA MET A 3 1.28 -9.37 1.42
C MET A 3 2.76 -9.33 1.84
N LYS A 4 3.32 -10.52 2.09
CA LYS A 4 4.76 -10.72 2.32
C LYS A 4 5.41 -11.31 1.08
N LEU A 5 6.23 -10.51 0.41
CA LEU A 5 6.99 -10.88 -0.77
C LEU A 5 8.49 -10.71 -0.54
N SER A 6 9.30 -11.41 -1.35
CA SER A 6 10.77 -11.31 -1.39
C SER A 6 11.28 -10.13 -2.23
N HIS A 7 10.37 -9.27 -2.68
CA HIS A 7 10.64 -8.07 -3.48
C HIS A 7 9.52 -7.05 -3.27
N CYS A 8 9.74 -5.81 -3.71
CA CYS A 8 8.70 -4.79 -3.74
C CYS A 8 7.75 -5.08 -4.92
N PRO A 9 6.44 -5.26 -4.70
CA PRO A 9 5.48 -5.52 -5.78
C PRO A 9 5.25 -4.31 -6.69
N ILE A 10 5.68 -3.12 -6.25
CA ILE A 10 5.48 -1.87 -7.02
C ILE A 10 6.58 -1.69 -8.06
N CYS A 11 7.84 -1.94 -7.70
CA CYS A 11 8.99 -1.65 -8.56
C CYS A 11 9.97 -2.82 -8.76
N GLY A 12 9.71 -3.99 -8.16
CA GLY A 12 10.54 -5.19 -8.29
C GLY A 12 11.84 -5.21 -7.48
N ARG A 13 12.20 -4.10 -6.81
CA ARG A 13 13.44 -4.02 -6.00
C ARG A 13 13.46 -5.07 -4.88
N ARG A 14 14.60 -5.74 -4.69
CA ARG A 14 14.78 -6.85 -3.72
C ARG A 14 15.39 -6.44 -2.38
N TYR A 15 15.97 -5.24 -2.28
CA TYR A 15 16.56 -4.73 -1.04
C TYR A 15 16.72 -3.20 -1.09
N PRO A 16 16.67 -2.49 0.06
CA PRO A 16 16.13 -2.94 1.35
C PRO A 16 14.61 -3.17 1.28
N LEU A 17 14.07 -4.10 2.06
CA LEU A 17 12.65 -4.42 2.12
C LEU A 17 12.10 -4.26 3.55
N ASN A 18 10.90 -3.72 3.69
CA ASN A 18 10.22 -3.58 4.97
C ASN A 18 8.69 -3.74 4.81
N GLN A 19 7.99 -4.10 5.88
CA GLN A 19 6.54 -4.21 5.90
C GLN A 19 5.92 -2.83 6.16
N HIS A 20 5.11 -2.36 5.21
CA HIS A 20 4.36 -1.12 5.34
C HIS A 20 2.92 -1.42 5.72
N LEU A 21 2.38 -0.71 6.72
CA LEU A 21 0.95 -0.77 7.07
C LEU A 21 0.15 0.03 6.04
N ILE A 22 -0.67 -0.64 5.23
CA ILE A 22 -1.51 0.00 4.22
C ILE A 22 -2.47 1.00 4.88
N VAL A 23 -3.10 0.56 5.97
CA VAL A 23 -3.96 1.41 6.79
C VAL A 23 -3.11 2.04 7.88
N ARG A 24 -3.10 3.37 7.95
CA ARG A 24 -2.32 4.12 8.93
C ARG A 24 -2.65 3.68 10.36
N ARG A 25 -1.63 3.65 11.23
CA ARG A 25 -1.79 3.26 12.65
C ARG A 25 -2.92 4.04 13.36
N GLY A 26 -3.02 5.36 13.11
CA GLY A 26 -4.03 6.23 13.71
C GLY A 26 -5.47 6.05 13.21
N ALA A 27 -5.70 5.27 12.14
CA ALA A 27 -7.04 5.10 11.54
C ALA A 27 -7.97 4.14 12.32
N GLY A 28 -7.77 3.98 13.65
CA GLY A 28 -8.61 3.10 14.48
C GLY A 28 -8.33 1.60 14.31
N LYS A 29 -9.21 0.75 14.83
CA LYS A 29 -9.14 -0.72 14.68
C LYS A 29 -9.89 -1.16 13.41
N MET A 30 -9.53 -2.32 12.85
CA MET A 30 -10.27 -2.93 11.74
C MET A 30 -11.06 -4.12 12.26
N PHE A 31 -12.22 -4.38 11.68
CA PHE A 31 -13.08 -5.50 12.00
C PHE A 31 -13.47 -6.23 10.71
N ASP A 32 -13.67 -7.55 10.78
CA ASP A 32 -14.31 -8.31 9.69
C ASP A 32 -15.85 -8.25 9.79
N ASP A 33 -16.55 -8.85 8.82
CA ASP A 33 -18.02 -8.82 8.74
C ASP A 33 -18.72 -9.50 9.93
N SER A 34 -18.00 -10.33 10.69
CA SER A 34 -18.51 -10.96 11.92
C SER A 34 -18.38 -10.06 13.15
N GLY A 35 -17.75 -8.89 13.00
CA GLY A 35 -17.46 -7.95 14.08
C GLY A 35 -16.20 -8.31 14.87
N ARG A 36 -15.37 -9.24 14.39
CA ARG A 36 -14.10 -9.60 15.03
C ARG A 36 -13.00 -8.63 14.64
N GLU A 37 -12.24 -8.15 15.62
CA GLU A 37 -11.07 -7.30 15.37
C GLU A 37 -10.01 -8.05 14.55
N ILE A 38 -9.53 -7.43 13.49
CA ILE A 38 -8.50 -7.97 12.60
C ILE A 38 -7.29 -7.04 12.53
N GLU A 39 -6.12 -7.63 12.30
CA GLU A 39 -4.90 -6.87 12.08
C GLU A 39 -4.98 -6.05 10.79
N LYS A 40 -4.41 -4.85 10.84
CA LYS A 40 -4.30 -4.00 9.66
C LYS A 40 -3.42 -4.66 8.61
N PRO A 41 -3.84 -4.65 7.34
CA PRO A 41 -3.07 -5.31 6.30
C PRO A 41 -1.73 -4.61 6.06
N THR A 42 -0.69 -5.40 5.83
CA THR A 42 0.65 -4.94 5.48
C THR A 42 1.05 -5.33 4.07
N VAL A 43 2.02 -4.63 3.50
CA VAL A 43 2.63 -4.95 2.20
C VAL A 43 4.15 -4.80 2.27
N THR A 44 4.90 -5.74 1.69
CA THR A 44 6.35 -5.57 1.48
C THR A 44 6.60 -4.41 0.52
N LEU A 45 7.34 -3.38 0.95
CA LEU A 45 7.83 -2.32 0.06
C LEU A 45 9.35 -2.18 0.16
N CYS A 46 9.96 -1.62 -0.90
CA CYS A 46 11.37 -1.26 -0.85
C CYS A 46 11.60 0.04 -0.06
N GLY A 47 12.72 0.10 0.64
CA GLY A 47 13.05 1.21 1.54
C GLY A 47 12.67 0.94 2.99
N PHE A 48 12.93 1.92 3.84
CA PHE A 48 12.72 1.84 5.29
C PHE A 48 12.46 3.24 5.86
N GLY A 49 11.67 3.28 6.94
CA GLY A 49 11.23 4.55 7.51
C GLY A 49 10.50 5.41 6.47
N ASN A 50 10.72 6.72 6.53
CA ASN A 50 10.20 7.71 5.59
C ASN A 50 11.22 8.16 4.53
N ASN A 51 12.33 7.43 4.36
CA ASN A 51 13.36 7.76 3.37
C ASN A 51 12.78 7.67 1.96
N LEU A 52 12.80 8.79 1.24
CA LEU A 52 12.20 8.87 -0.09
C LEU A 52 13.07 8.25 -1.17
N GLN A 53 14.40 8.29 -1.02
CA GLN A 53 15.35 7.88 -2.04
C GLN A 53 16.53 7.09 -1.45
N ASP A 54 17.19 6.30 -2.29
CA ASP A 54 18.49 5.71 -1.99
C ASP A 54 19.65 6.67 -2.34
N ALA A 55 20.89 6.20 -2.14
CA ALA A 55 22.09 6.98 -2.41
C ALA A 55 22.26 7.34 -3.91
N ASP A 56 21.62 6.61 -4.82
CA ASP A 56 21.63 6.85 -6.26
C ASP A 56 20.47 7.76 -6.70
N GLY A 57 19.69 8.30 -5.75
CA GLY A 57 18.51 9.14 -6.03
C GLY A 57 17.27 8.38 -6.49
N ARG A 58 17.27 7.04 -6.45
CA ARG A 58 16.11 6.24 -6.86
C ARG A 58 15.10 6.16 -5.73
N GLU A 59 13.83 6.36 -6.07
CA GLU A 59 12.76 6.41 -5.07
C GLU A 59 12.51 5.06 -4.38
N TYR A 60 12.26 5.12 -3.08
CA TYR A 60 11.74 4.02 -2.29
C TYR A 60 10.22 4.06 -2.25
N CYS A 61 9.58 2.95 -2.60
CA CYS A 61 8.12 2.83 -2.54
C CYS A 61 7.58 2.95 -1.11
N HIS A 62 8.35 2.51 -0.12
CA HIS A 62 8.00 2.73 1.29
C HIS A 62 7.95 4.24 1.61
N GLY A 63 8.98 5.00 1.19
CA GLY A 63 8.99 6.45 1.32
C GLY A 63 7.79 7.10 0.63
N LEU A 64 7.54 6.74 -0.64
CA LEU A 64 6.40 7.27 -1.40
C LEU A 64 5.06 7.08 -0.67
N ALA A 65 4.86 5.95 0.02
CA ALA A 65 3.64 5.72 0.81
C ALA A 65 3.53 6.67 2.01
N HIS A 66 4.61 6.92 2.74
CA HIS A 66 4.62 7.91 3.84
C HIS A 66 4.44 9.35 3.35
N HIS A 67 4.93 9.65 2.14
CA HIS A 67 4.85 10.98 1.52
C HIS A 67 3.55 11.21 0.72
N ASN A 68 2.55 10.32 0.84
CA ASN A 68 1.27 10.42 0.12
C ASN A 68 1.39 10.42 -1.42
N ARG A 69 2.45 9.80 -1.94
CA ARG A 69 2.73 9.62 -3.37
C ARG A 69 2.55 8.17 -3.83
N LEU A 70 2.15 7.29 -2.92
CA LEU A 70 1.75 5.92 -3.21
C LEU A 70 0.54 5.58 -2.32
N HIS A 71 -0.58 5.22 -2.93
CA HIS A 71 -1.82 4.86 -2.24
C HIS A 71 -2.24 3.44 -2.62
N PHE A 72 -3.05 2.83 -1.75
CA PHE A 72 -3.58 1.47 -1.94
C PHE A 72 -5.08 1.46 -1.71
N ARG A 73 -5.82 0.63 -2.45
CA ARG A 73 -7.24 0.36 -2.21
C ARG A 73 -7.54 -1.11 -2.35
N TRP A 74 -8.49 -1.60 -1.55
CA TRP A 74 -9.06 -2.92 -1.75
C TRP A 74 -10.20 -2.82 -2.76
N VAL A 75 -10.19 -3.68 -3.77
CA VAL A 75 -11.29 -3.83 -4.71
C VAL A 75 -11.90 -5.20 -4.46
N GLU A 76 -13.17 -5.21 -4.06
CA GLU A 76 -13.94 -6.44 -3.93
C GLU A 76 -14.14 -7.06 -5.32
N ALA A 77 -14.01 -8.38 -5.39
CA ALA A 77 -14.38 -9.15 -6.56
C ALA A 77 -15.89 -9.42 -6.54
N ASP A 78 -16.36 -10.29 -7.42
CA ASP A 78 -17.75 -10.75 -7.44
C ASP A 78 -18.24 -11.11 -6.02
N PRO A 79 -19.39 -10.57 -5.56
CA PRO A 79 -19.94 -10.82 -4.23
C PRO A 79 -20.08 -12.30 -3.86
N ILE A 80 -20.21 -13.17 -4.87
CA ILE A 80 -20.37 -14.62 -4.68
C ILE A 80 -19.04 -15.27 -4.27
N ALA A 81 -17.89 -14.68 -4.61
CA ALA A 81 -16.58 -15.29 -4.45
C ALA A 81 -15.88 -14.94 -3.11
N CYS A 82 -16.43 -14.03 -2.29
CA CYS A 82 -15.76 -13.49 -1.09
C CYS A 82 -14.27 -13.18 -1.33
N ALA A 83 -13.97 -12.64 -2.52
CA ALA A 83 -12.62 -12.41 -3.01
C ALA A 83 -12.40 -10.92 -3.29
N GLY A 84 -11.15 -10.54 -3.48
CA GLY A 84 -10.78 -9.18 -3.86
C GLY A 84 -9.29 -9.09 -4.12
N HIS A 85 -8.84 -7.92 -4.55
CA HIS A 85 -7.42 -7.66 -4.78
C HIS A 85 -7.03 -6.27 -4.32
N TRP A 86 -5.74 -6.11 -4.07
CA TRP A 86 -5.18 -4.78 -3.85
C TRP A 86 -4.91 -4.11 -5.19
N GLU A 87 -5.20 -2.82 -5.22
CA GLU A 87 -4.72 -1.93 -6.26
C GLU A 87 -3.87 -0.84 -5.64
N TYR A 88 -2.96 -0.28 -6.43
CA TYR A 88 -2.15 0.86 -6.06
C TYR A 88 -2.16 1.94 -7.13
N ILE A 89 -1.87 3.16 -6.70
CA ILE A 89 -1.59 4.29 -7.59
C ILE A 89 -0.35 5.03 -7.09
N LYS A 90 0.59 5.30 -8.00
CA LYS A 90 1.76 6.14 -7.74
C LYS A 90 1.50 7.52 -8.32
N LEU A 91 1.82 8.56 -7.55
CA LEU A 91 1.60 9.95 -7.91
C LEU A 91 2.94 10.69 -7.96
N ASP A 92 3.04 11.64 -8.89
CA ASP A 92 4.22 12.51 -8.98
C ASP A 92 4.21 13.52 -7.84
N GLU A 93 3.05 14.05 -7.45
CA GLU A 93 2.87 14.96 -6.32
C GLU A 93 2.04 14.35 -5.19
N PRO A 94 2.22 14.76 -3.92
CA PRO A 94 1.44 14.27 -2.79
C PRO A 94 -0.06 14.58 -2.92
N ALA A 95 -0.92 13.61 -2.62
CA ALA A 95 -2.37 13.81 -2.53
C ALA A 95 -2.98 13.12 -1.31
N SER A 96 -4.05 13.68 -0.73
CA SER A 96 -4.78 12.97 0.32
C SER A 96 -5.41 11.68 -0.21
N TYR A 97 -5.65 10.69 0.65
CA TYR A 97 -6.23 9.42 0.23
C TYR A 97 -7.59 9.59 -0.46
N LEU A 98 -8.45 10.48 0.05
CA LEU A 98 -9.75 10.77 -0.56
C LEU A 98 -9.65 11.42 -1.94
N VAL A 99 -8.60 12.20 -2.18
CA VAL A 99 -8.32 12.75 -3.51
C VAL A 99 -7.82 11.63 -4.43
N ALA A 100 -6.85 10.83 -3.99
CA ALA A 100 -6.31 9.71 -4.76
C ALA A 100 -7.38 8.69 -5.19
N LEU A 101 -8.39 8.43 -4.34
CA LEU A 101 -9.52 7.55 -4.67
C LEU A 101 -10.33 8.01 -5.89
N LYS A 102 -10.32 9.31 -6.21
CA LYS A 102 -11.02 9.90 -7.35
C LYS A 102 -10.15 9.97 -8.62
N MET A 103 -8.87 9.59 -8.51
CA MET A 103 -7.92 9.64 -9.63
C MET A 103 -7.97 8.33 -10.41
N ASP A 104 -7.72 8.43 -11.72
CA ASP A 104 -7.50 7.28 -12.60
C ASP A 104 -6.06 6.76 -12.49
N GLY A 105 -5.81 5.58 -13.08
CA GLY A 105 -4.46 5.01 -13.15
C GLY A 105 -4.12 4.01 -12.03
N TRP A 106 -5.12 3.56 -11.28
CA TRP A 106 -4.99 2.43 -10.36
C TRP A 106 -4.57 1.17 -11.10
N ARG A 107 -3.62 0.44 -10.51
CA ARG A 107 -3.07 -0.80 -11.05
C ARG A 107 -3.25 -1.92 -10.07
N ARG A 108 -3.63 -3.10 -10.57
CA ARG A 108 -3.65 -4.32 -9.78
C ARG A 108 -2.25 -4.65 -9.28
N LEU A 109 -2.19 -5.04 -8.01
CA LEU A 109 -0.99 -5.44 -7.31
C LEU A 109 -0.87 -6.97 -7.28
#